data_AF-A0A2U2BE76-F1
#
_entry.id   AF-A0A2U2BE76-F1
#
_cell.length_a   1.000
_cell.length_b   1.000
_cell.length_c   1.000
_cell.angle_alpha   90.00
_cell.angle_beta   90.00
_cell.angle_gamma   90.00
#
_symmetry.space_group_name_H-M   'P 1'
#
loop_
_entity.id
_entity.type
_entity.pdbx_description
1 polymer ?
#
loop_
_entity_poly.entity_id
_entity_poly.type
_entity_poly.pdbx_seq_one_letter_code
_entity_poly.pdbx_strand_id
1 'polypeptide(L)'
;MRELDALRKWVELVQEMNQWPHYSDWNNHQFRLLSDEISEKAGVRIDRNTVRKVVDNVNNGKVYSPHISTKDALALYIGKKDWEHFEKSITRPEKQIKGKLFFITAVAAVFSFIAFLYLINNDDEPYYFAVKNPEGVIPHTVVCNFNLKKLKDDEVYIDYGHVNQEGNYVFQEINKNSVINKHCFHFPGYYNIRLFVDGKVKNREKSWINSPGWFIYAIDATSYLSKHEVPEMVRKAGLPLLQHIPFNAILEKQTTDDGHFFIPEEKIMDINGQAVNHHLHLRNFKPFGVDMQNALFSIRFKDDDFGEGINCSEAAVYLHCEHGDVGFKFAQKGCERYTHRRIGDDFKAGRVSDLDYLILNYKQFRTISVRGSGDEVTLLVDGKELKSFSVQQQFGEIRGMHFWFKGSTYIDYVRLADNEGQLVFSEEFE
;
A
#
# COMPACT_ATOMS: atom_id res chain seq x y z
N MET A 1 -49.77 15.46 35.25
CA MET A 1 -49.51 16.91 35.36
C MET A 1 -50.45 17.72 34.48
N ARG A 2 -50.44 17.56 33.15
CA ARG A 2 -51.30 18.34 32.20
C ARG A 2 -52.78 18.51 32.57
N GLU A 3 -53.44 17.48 33.08
CA GLU A 3 -54.88 17.51 33.36
C GLU A 3 -55.27 18.27 34.64
N LEU A 4 -54.46 18.15 35.70
CA LEU A 4 -54.67 18.90 36.94
C LEU A 4 -54.48 20.40 36.71
N ASP A 5 -53.51 20.77 35.85
CA ASP A 5 -53.26 22.15 35.47
C ASP A 5 -54.43 22.75 34.67
N ALA A 6 -55.06 21.94 33.79
CA ALA A 6 -56.24 22.35 33.03
C ALA A 6 -57.46 22.56 33.93
N LEU A 7 -57.74 21.63 34.86
CA LEU A 7 -58.84 21.77 35.81
C LEU A 7 -58.60 22.95 36.76
N ARG A 8 -57.37 23.17 37.23
CA ARG A 8 -57.03 24.35 38.03
C ARG A 8 -57.31 25.64 37.27
N LYS A 9 -56.88 25.71 36.00
CA LYS A 9 -57.13 26.90 35.19
C LYS A 9 -58.61 27.12 34.92
N TRP A 10 -59.38 26.06 34.76
CA TRP A 10 -60.82 26.14 34.62
C TRP A 10 -61.49 26.74 35.87
N VAL A 11 -61.13 26.26 37.07
CA VAL A 11 -61.69 26.76 38.34
C VAL A 11 -61.35 28.25 38.55
N GLU A 12 -60.13 28.68 38.22
CA GLU A 12 -59.73 30.09 38.25
C GLU A 12 -60.62 30.96 37.35
N LEU A 13 -60.90 30.51 36.12
CA LEU A 13 -61.76 31.25 35.19
C LEU A 13 -63.20 31.34 35.69
N VAL A 14 -63.72 30.27 36.29
CA VAL A 14 -65.06 30.28 36.90
C VAL A 14 -65.13 31.26 38.08
N GLN A 15 -64.08 31.29 38.91
CA GLN A 15 -63.97 32.24 40.01
C GLN A 15 -63.99 33.69 39.50
N GLU A 16 -63.20 34.00 38.47
CA GLU A 16 -63.14 35.34 37.85
C GLU A 16 -64.48 35.73 37.20
N MET A 17 -65.09 34.83 36.42
CA MET A 17 -66.36 35.07 35.72
C MET A 17 -67.51 35.42 36.68
N ASN A 18 -67.54 34.79 37.85
CA ASN A 18 -68.59 34.98 38.84
C ASN A 18 -68.23 35.99 39.93
N GLN A 19 -67.01 36.53 39.92
CA GLN A 19 -66.46 37.39 40.98
C GLN A 19 -66.60 36.75 42.38
N TRP A 20 -66.41 35.44 42.45
CA TRP A 20 -66.53 34.67 43.69
C TRP A 20 -65.23 34.71 44.51
N PRO A 21 -65.30 34.46 45.85
CA PRO A 21 -64.11 34.25 46.66
C PRO A 21 -63.29 33.07 46.14
N HIS A 22 -62.06 32.95 46.65
CA HIS A 22 -61.15 31.89 46.23
C HIS A 22 -61.81 30.52 46.32
N TYR A 23 -61.59 29.65 45.33
CA TYR A 23 -62.28 28.36 45.22
C TYR A 23 -62.02 27.36 46.37
N SER A 24 -61.06 27.66 47.26
CA SER A 24 -60.90 26.96 48.54
C SER A 24 -62.04 27.23 49.53
N ASP A 25 -62.73 28.36 49.39
CA ASP A 25 -63.69 28.89 50.36
C ASP A 25 -65.13 28.74 49.88
N TRP A 26 -65.35 28.00 48.78
CA TRP A 26 -66.68 27.80 48.22
C TRP A 26 -67.55 26.95 49.15
N ASN A 27 -68.75 27.44 49.44
CA ASN A 27 -69.73 26.76 50.27
C ASN A 27 -70.78 26.01 49.44
N ASN A 28 -71.69 25.30 50.11
CA ASN A 28 -72.72 24.49 49.45
C ASN A 28 -73.65 25.30 48.51
N HIS A 29 -73.80 26.61 48.72
CA HIS A 29 -74.60 27.48 47.88
C HIS A 29 -73.91 27.72 46.52
N GLN A 30 -72.62 28.05 46.52
CA GLN A 30 -71.84 28.24 45.28
C GLN A 30 -71.76 26.97 44.45
N PHE A 31 -71.55 25.81 45.09
CA PHE A 31 -71.55 24.54 44.36
C PHE A 31 -72.93 24.21 43.76
N ARG A 32 -74.03 24.57 44.44
CA ARG A 32 -75.38 24.37 43.88
C ARG A 32 -75.58 25.27 42.65
N LEU A 33 -75.32 26.57 42.78
CA LEU A 33 -75.44 27.52 41.67
C LEU A 33 -74.60 27.10 40.47
N LEU A 34 -73.32 26.79 40.69
CA LEU A 34 -72.42 26.38 39.61
C LEU A 34 -72.90 25.10 38.92
N SER A 35 -73.41 24.12 39.69
CA SER A 35 -73.96 22.89 39.14
C SER A 35 -75.20 23.13 38.28
N ASP A 36 -76.08 24.03 38.72
CA ASP A 36 -77.33 24.36 38.02
C ASP A 36 -77.01 25.12 36.72
N GLU A 37 -76.13 26.12 36.76
CA GLU A 37 -75.76 26.92 35.59
C GLU A 37 -74.96 26.12 34.55
N ILE A 38 -74.03 25.25 34.98
CA ILE A 38 -73.33 24.36 34.04
C ILE A 38 -74.35 23.42 33.39
N SER A 39 -75.30 22.89 34.15
CA SER A 39 -76.31 21.97 33.62
C SER A 39 -77.22 22.65 32.60
N GLU A 40 -77.63 23.88 32.86
CA GLU A 40 -78.44 24.70 31.95
C GLU A 40 -77.67 25.00 30.65
N LYS A 41 -76.42 25.44 30.77
CA LYS A 41 -75.63 25.89 29.63
C LYS A 41 -75.09 24.76 28.76
N ALA A 42 -74.80 23.59 29.36
CA ALA A 42 -74.32 22.43 28.63
C ALA A 42 -75.44 21.49 28.16
N GLY A 43 -76.68 21.67 28.63
CA GLY A 43 -77.81 20.79 28.32
C GLY A 43 -77.68 19.36 28.89
N VAL A 44 -76.80 19.17 29.88
CA VAL A 44 -76.54 17.86 30.53
C VAL A 44 -76.60 18.05 32.04
N ARG A 45 -77.32 17.17 32.75
CA ARG A 45 -77.43 17.25 34.20
C ARG A 45 -76.12 16.87 34.88
N ILE A 46 -75.51 17.82 35.61
CA ILE A 46 -74.34 17.59 36.45
C ILE A 46 -74.75 17.70 37.92
N ASP A 47 -74.34 16.72 38.73
CA ASP A 47 -74.60 16.73 40.17
C ASP A 47 -73.64 17.66 40.91
N ARG A 48 -74.16 18.34 41.93
CA ARG A 48 -73.39 19.25 42.78
C ARG A 48 -72.13 18.58 43.36
N ASN A 49 -72.21 17.31 43.75
CA ASN A 49 -71.08 16.60 44.30
C ASN A 49 -70.01 16.30 43.24
N THR A 50 -70.38 16.22 41.96
CA THR A 50 -69.43 16.06 40.85
C THR A 50 -68.62 17.34 40.65
N VAL A 51 -69.28 18.51 40.63
CA VAL A 51 -68.59 19.81 40.57
C VAL A 51 -67.72 20.01 41.82
N ARG A 52 -68.24 19.67 43.00
CA ARG A 52 -67.48 19.73 44.25
C ARG A 52 -66.24 18.84 44.22
N LYS A 53 -66.35 17.61 43.72
CA LYS A 53 -65.20 16.71 43.52
C LYS A 53 -64.14 17.29 42.60
N VAL A 54 -64.52 18.01 41.54
CA VAL A 54 -63.53 18.68 40.65
C VAL A 54 -62.72 19.70 41.45
N VAL A 55 -63.40 20.62 42.14
CA VAL A 55 -62.74 21.70 42.91
C VAL A 55 -61.94 21.16 44.08
N ASP A 56 -62.46 20.17 44.82
CA ASP A 56 -61.75 19.56 45.95
C ASP A 56 -60.47 18.84 45.50
N ASN A 57 -60.47 18.18 44.33
CA ASN A 57 -59.26 17.54 43.81
C ASN A 57 -58.24 18.57 43.30
N VAL A 58 -58.68 19.70 42.73
CA VAL A 58 -57.82 20.83 42.40
C VAL A 58 -57.17 21.44 43.64
N ASN A 59 -57.95 21.67 44.71
CA ASN A 59 -57.45 22.17 46.00
C ASN A 59 -56.41 21.23 46.62
N ASN A 60 -56.67 19.92 46.59
CA ASN A 60 -55.81 18.91 47.20
C ASN A 60 -54.67 18.40 46.29
N GLY A 61 -54.54 18.94 45.08
CA GLY A 61 -53.52 18.52 44.12
C GLY A 61 -53.61 17.05 43.67
N LYS A 62 -54.81 16.44 43.76
CA LYS A 62 -55.03 15.04 43.42
C LYS A 62 -55.34 14.88 41.94
N VAL A 63 -54.77 13.84 41.32
CA VAL A 63 -55.06 13.49 39.92
C VAL A 63 -56.48 12.95 39.83
N TYR A 64 -57.40 13.78 39.32
CA TYR A 64 -58.80 13.43 39.08
C TYR A 64 -59.16 13.78 37.64
N SER A 65 -59.77 12.81 36.95
CA SER A 65 -60.20 12.94 35.56
C SER A 65 -61.70 12.69 35.50
N PRO A 66 -62.54 13.74 35.40
CA PRO A 66 -63.97 13.56 35.17
C PRO A 66 -64.22 12.86 33.82
N HIS A 67 -65.40 12.26 33.69
CA HIS A 67 -65.83 11.70 32.41
C HIS A 67 -65.85 12.78 31.33
N ILE A 68 -65.62 12.40 30.06
CA ILE A 68 -65.49 13.35 28.94
C ILE A 68 -66.74 14.26 28.79
N SER A 69 -67.94 13.70 29.00
CA SER A 69 -69.19 14.47 28.99
C SER A 69 -69.27 15.53 30.09
N THR A 70 -68.68 15.26 31.26
CA THR A 70 -68.57 16.24 32.35
C THR A 70 -67.58 17.32 31.95
N LYS A 71 -66.42 16.95 31.42
CA LYS A 71 -65.39 17.89 30.96
C LYS A 71 -65.90 18.83 29.87
N ASP A 72 -66.62 18.31 28.87
CA ASP A 72 -67.16 19.15 27.80
C ASP A 72 -68.20 20.14 28.34
N ALA A 73 -69.04 19.72 29.29
CA ALA A 73 -69.96 20.63 29.97
C ALA A 73 -69.24 21.72 30.77
N LEU A 74 -68.12 21.40 31.46
CA LEU A 74 -67.27 22.40 32.10
C LEU A 74 -66.74 23.40 31.08
N ALA A 75 -66.22 22.94 29.94
CA ALA A 75 -65.69 23.80 28.88
C ALA A 75 -66.77 24.71 28.27
N LEU A 76 -67.97 24.19 28.03
CA LEU A 76 -69.11 24.96 27.53
C LEU A 76 -69.53 26.08 28.48
N TYR A 77 -69.48 25.83 29.80
CA TYR A 77 -69.80 26.85 30.79
C TYR A 77 -68.92 28.10 30.68
N ILE A 78 -67.61 27.92 30.45
CA ILE A 78 -66.66 29.02 30.23
C ILE A 78 -66.60 29.50 28.76
N GLY A 79 -67.57 29.10 27.93
CA GLY A 79 -67.71 29.57 26.55
C GLY A 79 -66.73 28.94 25.55
N LYS A 80 -66.18 27.76 25.85
CA LYS A 80 -65.34 26.98 24.92
C LYS A 80 -66.18 25.88 24.25
N LYS A 81 -65.74 25.45 23.07
CA LYS A 81 -66.48 24.48 22.24
C LYS A 81 -66.58 23.10 22.89
N ASP A 82 -65.47 22.60 23.42
CA ASP A 82 -65.32 21.32 24.10
C ASP A 82 -64.03 21.36 24.96
N TRP A 83 -63.80 20.34 25.77
CA TRP A 83 -62.66 20.31 26.69
C TRP A 83 -61.32 20.29 25.97
N GLU A 84 -61.24 19.61 24.81
CA GLU A 84 -60.01 19.52 24.03
C GLU A 84 -59.58 20.88 23.49
N HIS A 85 -60.52 21.69 22.99
CA HIS A 85 -60.26 23.07 22.56
C HIS A 85 -59.84 23.96 23.73
N PHE A 86 -60.40 23.74 24.92
CA PHE A 86 -59.98 24.45 26.12
C PHE A 86 -58.53 24.09 26.51
N GLU A 87 -58.17 22.81 26.55
CA GLU A 87 -56.80 22.36 26.87
C GLU A 87 -55.77 22.90 25.86
N LYS A 88 -56.08 22.88 24.56
CA LYS A 88 -55.21 23.47 23.54
C LYS A 88 -55.02 24.98 23.72
N SER A 89 -56.04 25.68 24.22
CA SER A 89 -55.97 27.13 24.43
C SER A 89 -55.08 27.55 25.60
N ILE A 90 -54.80 26.66 26.55
CA ILE A 90 -53.94 26.92 27.71
C ILE A 90 -52.50 26.41 27.52
N THR A 91 -52.26 25.49 26.58
CA THR A 91 -50.90 25.09 26.19
C THR A 91 -50.28 26.13 25.24
N ARG A 92 -49.38 26.98 25.76
CA ARG A 92 -48.54 27.86 24.93
C ARG A 92 -47.61 27.04 24.03
N PRO A 93 -47.31 27.51 22.79
CA PRO A 93 -46.39 26.82 21.90
C PRO A 93 -44.96 26.84 22.48
N GLU A 94 -44.30 25.68 22.49
CA GLU A 94 -42.90 25.55 22.88
C GLU A 94 -42.01 26.44 22.01
N LYS A 95 -41.16 27.26 22.64
CA LYS A 95 -40.09 27.97 21.95
C LYS A 95 -39.04 26.96 21.48
N GLN A 96 -38.98 26.74 20.17
CA GLN A 96 -37.91 25.97 19.50
C GLN A 96 -36.53 26.60 19.77
N ILE A 97 -35.70 25.91 20.54
CA ILE A 97 -34.25 26.19 20.66
C ILE A 97 -33.56 25.62 19.41
N LYS A 98 -33.66 26.28 18.25
CA LYS A 98 -32.93 25.91 17.03
C LYS A 98 -31.65 26.70 16.78
N GLY A 99 -31.39 27.77 17.53
CA GLY A 99 -30.23 28.66 17.29
C GLY A 99 -28.89 28.17 17.86
N LYS A 100 -28.87 27.48 19.01
CA LYS A 100 -27.61 27.06 19.65
C LYS A 100 -27.02 25.77 19.08
N LEU A 101 -27.85 24.81 18.65
CA LEU A 101 -27.35 23.55 18.10
C LEU A 101 -26.74 23.73 16.71
N PHE A 102 -27.32 24.58 15.85
CA PHE A 102 -26.77 24.90 14.52
C PHE A 102 -25.42 25.60 14.62
N PHE A 103 -25.24 26.49 15.61
CA PHE A 103 -23.97 27.15 15.86
C PHE A 103 -22.88 26.17 16.31
N ILE A 104 -23.21 25.23 17.20
CA ILE A 104 -22.26 24.22 17.68
C ILE A 104 -21.87 23.25 16.54
N THR A 105 -22.84 22.81 15.73
CA THR A 105 -22.55 21.94 14.58
C THR A 105 -21.77 22.66 13.49
N ALA A 106 -22.05 23.94 13.23
CA ALA A 106 -21.30 24.73 12.26
C ALA A 106 -19.86 24.97 12.73
N VAL A 107 -19.66 25.30 14.01
CA VAL A 107 -18.32 25.47 14.59
C VAL A 107 -17.55 24.14 14.57
N ALA A 108 -18.18 23.03 14.95
CA ALA A 108 -17.55 21.71 14.88
C ALA A 108 -17.20 21.32 13.44
N ALA A 109 -18.09 21.58 12.46
CA ALA A 109 -17.81 21.34 11.05
C ALA A 109 -16.65 22.20 10.52
N VAL A 110 -16.57 23.46 10.94
CA VAL A 110 -15.44 24.34 10.60
C VAL A 110 -14.14 23.84 11.23
N PHE A 111 -14.14 23.41 12.50
CA PHE A 111 -12.95 22.84 13.13
C PHE A 111 -12.56 21.50 12.51
N SER A 112 -13.51 20.62 12.18
CA SER A 112 -13.24 19.38 11.45
C SER A 112 -12.74 19.66 10.04
N PHE A 113 -13.26 20.69 9.37
CA PHE A 113 -12.78 21.09 8.05
C PHE A 113 -11.39 21.71 8.12
N ILE A 114 -11.08 22.53 9.12
CA ILE A 114 -9.73 23.06 9.36
C ILE A 114 -8.77 21.94 9.73
N ALA A 115 -9.18 20.99 10.58
CA ALA A 115 -8.38 19.80 10.90
C ALA A 115 -8.18 18.90 9.67
N PHE A 116 -9.19 18.73 8.83
CA PHE A 116 -9.12 18.01 7.57
C PHE A 116 -8.20 18.70 6.57
N LEU A 117 -8.30 20.02 6.42
CA LEU A 117 -7.37 20.83 5.63
C LEU A 117 -5.95 20.75 6.17
N TYR A 118 -5.76 20.75 7.50
CA TYR A 118 -4.45 20.57 8.12
C TYR A 118 -3.89 19.15 7.90
N LEU A 119 -4.74 18.12 7.90
CA LEU A 119 -4.36 16.75 7.58
C LEU A 119 -4.02 16.56 6.10
N ILE A 120 -4.68 17.28 5.18
CA ILE A 120 -4.40 17.24 3.74
C ILE A 120 -3.18 18.11 3.36
N ASN A 121 -2.99 19.26 4.02
CA ASN A 121 -1.84 20.15 3.78
C ASN A 121 -0.59 19.79 4.59
N ASN A 122 -0.61 18.71 5.39
CA ASN A 122 0.57 18.23 6.12
C ASN A 122 1.49 17.33 5.29
N ASP A 123 1.39 17.36 3.96
CA ASP A 123 2.42 16.84 3.05
C ASP A 123 3.54 17.87 2.81
N ASP A 124 3.88 18.64 3.84
CA ASP A 124 5.13 19.39 3.85
C ASP A 124 6.25 18.42 4.27
N GLU A 125 6.41 17.33 3.50
CA GLU A 125 7.50 16.37 3.68
C GLU A 125 8.78 17.20 3.90
N PRO A 126 9.52 16.96 4.99
CA PRO A 126 10.66 17.81 5.34
C PRO A 126 11.80 17.68 4.32
N TYR A 127 11.61 16.85 3.30
CA TYR A 127 12.54 16.66 2.22
C TYR A 127 11.85 16.41 0.87
N TYR A 128 12.55 16.81 -0.19
CA TYR A 128 12.28 16.41 -1.57
C TYR A 128 13.39 15.48 -2.02
N PHE A 129 13.07 14.44 -2.79
CA PHE A 129 14.03 13.56 -3.45
C PHE A 129 13.44 13.08 -4.78
N ALA A 130 14.20 13.23 -5.86
CA ALA A 130 13.82 12.74 -7.18
C ALA A 130 15.08 12.44 -8.01
N VAL A 131 15.00 11.44 -8.89
CA VAL A 131 16.06 11.11 -9.84
C VAL A 131 15.71 11.66 -11.21
N LYS A 132 16.59 12.52 -11.75
CA LYS A 132 16.53 13.01 -13.13
C LYS A 132 17.36 12.11 -14.04
N ASN A 133 16.86 11.97 -15.28
CA ASN A 133 17.39 11.07 -16.30
C ASN A 133 17.53 9.63 -15.78
N PRO A 134 16.46 9.03 -15.21
CA PRO A 134 16.53 7.70 -14.60
C PRO A 134 16.82 6.60 -15.63
N GLU A 135 16.70 6.88 -16.93
CA GLU A 135 16.95 5.94 -18.01
C GLU A 135 18.03 6.44 -18.96
N GLY A 136 18.89 5.52 -19.45
CA GLY A 136 19.92 5.80 -20.44
C GLY A 136 20.76 4.56 -20.77
N VAL A 137 21.83 4.74 -21.54
CA VAL A 137 22.74 3.65 -21.96
C VAL A 137 24.10 3.84 -21.30
N ILE A 138 24.72 2.77 -20.80
CA ILE A 138 26.06 2.84 -20.20
C ILE A 138 27.11 3.48 -21.12
N PRO A 139 28.07 4.26 -20.57
CA PRO A 139 28.04 4.83 -19.22
C PRO A 139 26.96 5.92 -19.11
N HIS A 140 26.17 5.91 -18.05
CA HIS A 140 25.04 6.85 -17.89
C HIS A 140 25.06 7.54 -16.53
N THR A 141 24.93 8.87 -16.53
CA THR A 141 24.87 9.66 -15.30
C THR A 141 23.44 10.05 -14.95
N VAL A 142 22.99 9.59 -13.79
CA VAL A 142 21.75 10.06 -13.15
C VAL A 142 22.03 11.26 -12.26
N VAL A 143 21.01 12.10 -12.04
CA VAL A 143 21.11 13.23 -11.12
C VAL A 143 20.05 13.11 -10.04
N CYS A 144 20.47 12.87 -8.81
CA CYS A 144 19.60 12.92 -7.64
C CYS A 144 19.41 14.38 -7.23
N ASN A 145 18.19 14.89 -7.35
CA ASN A 145 17.80 16.20 -6.86
C ASN A 145 17.11 16.04 -5.51
N PHE A 146 17.50 16.86 -4.53
CA PHE A 146 16.90 16.80 -3.22
C PHE A 146 16.91 18.14 -2.50
N ASN A 147 16.03 18.30 -1.53
CA ASN A 147 16.10 19.37 -0.54
C ASN A 147 16.02 18.71 0.83
N LEU A 148 17.09 18.74 1.60
CA LEU A 148 17.20 18.05 2.89
C LEU A 148 17.26 19.04 4.06
N LYS A 149 17.04 20.35 3.82
CA LYS A 149 17.33 21.42 4.80
C LYS A 149 16.47 21.36 6.06
N LYS A 150 15.24 20.83 5.98
CA LYS A 150 14.36 20.68 7.14
C LYS A 150 14.63 19.39 7.93
N LEU A 151 15.52 18.49 7.46
CA LEU A 151 15.91 17.29 8.19
C LEU A 151 16.80 17.65 9.37
N LYS A 152 16.28 17.40 10.57
CA LYS A 152 16.99 17.60 11.84
C LYS A 152 18.13 16.60 12.05
N ASP A 153 18.06 15.45 11.39
CA ASP A 153 18.88 14.26 11.69
C ASP A 153 20.20 14.25 10.93
N ASP A 154 21.34 14.02 11.61
CA ASP A 154 22.68 14.40 11.13
C ASP A 154 23.24 13.57 9.95
N GLU A 155 22.78 12.32 9.75
CA GLU A 155 23.37 11.40 8.77
C GLU A 155 22.39 11.03 7.65
N VAL A 156 22.71 11.43 6.41
CA VAL A 156 21.90 11.15 5.21
C VAL A 156 22.78 10.49 4.14
N TYR A 157 22.31 9.38 3.57
CA TYR A 157 23.03 8.65 2.53
C TYR A 157 22.16 8.41 1.31
N ILE A 158 22.77 8.42 0.12
CA ILE A 158 22.18 7.82 -1.07
C ILE A 158 22.87 6.50 -1.36
N ASP A 159 22.07 5.46 -1.55
CA ASP A 159 22.47 4.15 -2.01
C ASP A 159 22.02 3.99 -3.45
N TYR A 160 22.97 3.83 -4.38
CA TYR A 160 22.67 3.71 -5.81
C TYR A 160 22.38 2.28 -6.26
N GLY A 161 22.19 1.33 -5.34
CA GLY A 161 21.78 -0.04 -5.64
C GLY A 161 22.85 -0.89 -6.32
N HIS A 162 24.14 -0.52 -6.20
CA HIS A 162 25.29 -1.27 -6.72
C HIS A 162 26.56 -0.88 -5.94
N VAL A 163 27.70 -1.48 -6.32
CA VAL A 163 29.03 -1.07 -5.88
C VAL A 163 29.79 -0.45 -7.05
N ASN A 164 30.75 0.44 -6.78
CA ASN A 164 31.52 1.09 -7.84
C ASN A 164 32.60 0.16 -8.43
N GLN A 165 33.38 0.69 -9.38
CA GLN A 165 34.47 -0.04 -10.05
C GLN A 165 35.60 -0.46 -9.09
N GLU A 166 35.72 0.20 -7.95
CA GLU A 166 36.69 -0.09 -6.89
C GLU A 166 36.14 -1.06 -5.84
N GLY A 167 34.90 -1.56 -6.03
CA GLY A 167 34.26 -2.46 -5.07
C GLY A 167 33.63 -1.81 -3.87
N ASN A 168 33.76 -0.50 -3.75
CA ASN A 168 33.19 0.24 -2.66
C ASN A 168 31.68 0.28 -2.84
N TYR A 169 30.97 -0.05 -1.75
CA TYR A 169 29.55 0.23 -1.70
C TYR A 169 29.31 1.69 -2.02
N VAL A 170 28.42 1.98 -2.97
CA VAL A 170 28.10 3.36 -3.32
C VAL A 170 27.02 3.87 -2.36
N PHE A 171 27.37 3.91 -1.07
CA PHE A 171 26.70 4.74 -0.09
C PHE A 171 27.44 6.06 -0.03
N GLN A 172 26.80 7.10 -0.54
CA GLN A 172 27.37 8.42 -0.52
C GLN A 172 26.71 9.24 0.57
N GLU A 173 27.50 9.67 1.55
CA GLU A 173 27.06 10.66 2.51
C GLU A 173 26.71 11.95 1.79
N ILE A 174 25.55 12.51 2.12
CA ILE A 174 25.01 13.68 1.46
C ILE A 174 25.21 14.90 2.34
N ASN A 175 25.96 15.86 1.81
CA ASN A 175 25.94 17.21 2.35
C ASN A 175 24.54 17.81 2.19
N LYS A 176 23.82 18.00 3.30
CA LYS A 176 22.45 18.57 3.33
C LYS A 176 22.35 19.98 2.74
N ASN A 177 23.46 20.71 2.65
CA ASN A 177 23.50 22.03 1.99
C ASN A 177 23.52 21.92 0.46
N SER A 178 23.86 20.75 -0.09
CA SER A 178 23.69 20.48 -1.51
C SER A 178 22.22 20.27 -1.84
N VAL A 179 21.87 20.51 -3.10
CA VAL A 179 20.55 20.23 -3.67
C VAL A 179 20.61 19.21 -4.80
N ILE A 180 21.82 18.77 -5.17
CA ILE A 180 22.08 17.79 -6.22
C ILE A 180 23.20 16.83 -5.84
N ASN A 181 23.11 15.61 -6.35
CA ASN A 181 24.21 14.64 -6.39
C ASN A 181 24.16 13.90 -7.75
N LYS A 182 25.30 13.62 -8.35
CA LYS A 182 25.41 12.97 -9.66
C LYS A 182 26.14 11.65 -9.49
N HIS A 183 25.62 10.60 -10.13
CA HIS A 183 26.24 9.28 -10.11
C HIS A 183 26.24 8.66 -11.51
N CYS A 184 27.39 8.10 -11.92
CA CYS A 184 27.56 7.46 -13.22
C CYS A 184 27.55 5.94 -13.07
N PHE A 185 26.60 5.29 -13.72
CA PHE A 185 26.53 3.84 -13.85
C PHE A 185 27.36 3.37 -15.04
N HIS A 186 28.21 2.37 -14.80
CA HIS A 186 29.06 1.76 -15.81
C HIS A 186 28.61 0.34 -16.19
N PHE A 187 27.66 -0.21 -15.44
CA PHE A 187 27.11 -1.54 -15.69
C PHE A 187 25.63 -1.41 -16.05
N PRO A 188 25.16 -2.21 -17.02
CA PRO A 188 23.75 -2.21 -17.35
C PRO A 188 22.99 -2.98 -16.26
N GLY A 189 21.79 -2.50 -15.97
CA GLY A 189 21.03 -3.02 -14.86
C GLY A 189 19.81 -2.18 -14.51
N TYR A 190 18.99 -2.79 -13.68
CA TYR A 190 17.94 -2.11 -12.94
C TYR A 190 18.45 -1.76 -11.54
N TYR A 191 18.39 -0.48 -11.18
CA TYR A 191 18.89 0.02 -9.91
C TYR A 191 17.79 0.70 -9.11
N ASN A 192 17.65 0.30 -7.84
CA ASN A 192 16.80 0.99 -6.87
C ASN A 192 17.65 1.99 -6.09
N ILE A 193 17.61 3.25 -6.49
CA ILE A 193 18.28 4.35 -5.81
C ILE A 193 17.48 4.69 -4.55
N ARG A 194 18.12 4.68 -3.39
CA ARG A 194 17.45 4.80 -2.08
C ARG A 194 18.05 5.97 -1.30
N LEU A 195 17.17 6.81 -0.75
CA LEU A 195 17.54 7.81 0.24
C LEU A 195 17.41 7.19 1.64
N PHE A 196 18.52 7.16 2.38
CA PHE A 196 18.60 6.73 3.77
C PHE A 196 18.69 7.94 4.69
N VAL A 197 17.83 7.97 5.70
CA VAL A 197 17.88 8.91 6.82
C VAL A 197 17.71 8.10 8.10
N ASP A 198 18.66 8.19 9.02
CA ASP A 198 18.64 7.46 10.30
C ASP A 198 18.39 5.94 10.18
N GLY A 199 18.96 5.31 9.16
CA GLY A 199 18.90 3.85 8.96
C GLY A 199 17.61 3.37 8.37
N LYS A 200 16.74 4.29 7.94
CA LYS A 200 15.48 3.98 7.28
C LYS A 200 15.52 4.47 5.85
N VAL A 201 15.05 3.62 4.94
CA VAL A 201 14.78 4.04 3.56
C VAL A 201 13.58 4.98 3.59
N LYS A 202 13.81 6.24 3.23
CA LYS A 202 12.78 7.29 3.15
C LYS A 202 12.17 7.40 1.77
N ASN A 203 12.98 7.19 0.73
CA ASN A 203 12.53 7.25 -0.66
C ASN A 203 13.23 6.16 -1.49
N ARG A 204 12.57 5.71 -2.56
CA ARG A 204 13.05 4.75 -3.55
C ARG A 204 12.72 5.26 -4.95
N GLU A 205 13.74 5.47 -5.76
CA GLU A 205 13.62 5.85 -7.16
C GLU A 205 14.23 4.76 -8.04
N LYS A 206 13.58 4.47 -9.16
CA LYS A 206 14.01 3.43 -10.10
C LYS A 206 14.91 4.03 -11.18
N SER A 207 15.95 3.32 -11.58
CA SER A 207 16.79 3.69 -12.72
C SER A 207 17.07 2.49 -13.62
N TRP A 208 16.89 2.69 -14.93
CA TRP A 208 17.08 1.70 -15.99
C TRP A 208 18.32 2.05 -16.80
N ILE A 209 19.37 1.24 -16.66
CA ILE A 209 20.62 1.48 -17.35
C ILE A 209 20.78 0.40 -18.41
N ASN A 210 20.56 0.80 -19.66
CA ASN A 210 20.54 -0.07 -20.82
C ASN A 210 21.97 -0.33 -21.34
N SER A 211 22.11 -1.36 -22.18
CA SER A 211 23.32 -1.67 -22.94
C SER A 211 23.03 -1.69 -24.44
N PRO A 212 24.00 -1.34 -25.30
CA PRO A 212 23.83 -1.45 -26.75
C PRO A 212 23.74 -2.91 -27.25
N GLY A 213 24.15 -3.88 -26.42
CA GLY A 213 24.11 -5.31 -26.69
C GLY A 213 24.52 -6.11 -25.45
N TRP A 214 25.12 -7.28 -25.66
CA TRP A 214 25.68 -8.08 -24.57
C TRP A 214 26.87 -7.38 -23.93
N PHE A 215 26.71 -7.03 -22.65
CA PHE A 215 27.77 -6.57 -21.78
C PHE A 215 28.29 -7.77 -20.99
N ILE A 216 29.53 -8.17 -21.27
CA ILE A 216 30.14 -9.40 -20.77
C ILE A 216 31.25 -9.03 -19.80
N TYR A 217 31.27 -9.67 -18.63
CA TYR A 217 32.33 -9.50 -17.66
C TYR A 217 32.49 -10.73 -16.79
N ALA A 218 33.65 -10.92 -16.18
CA ALA A 218 33.85 -11.94 -15.15
C ALA A 218 34.02 -11.28 -13.76
N ILE A 219 33.77 -12.03 -12.70
CA ILE A 219 34.11 -11.60 -11.33
C ILE A 219 34.66 -12.77 -10.54
N ASP A 220 35.59 -12.50 -9.66
CA ASP A 220 36.04 -13.46 -8.66
C ASP A 220 35.00 -13.54 -7.53
N ALA A 221 34.35 -14.69 -7.34
CA ALA A 221 33.36 -14.90 -6.30
C ALA A 221 33.96 -15.01 -4.88
N THR A 222 35.28 -14.94 -4.71
CA THR A 222 35.87 -14.70 -3.39
C THR A 222 35.85 -13.21 -3.02
N SER A 223 35.76 -12.32 -4.00
CA SER A 223 35.66 -10.86 -3.80
C SER A 223 34.34 -10.40 -3.17
N TYR A 224 33.31 -11.25 -3.14
CA TYR A 224 32.06 -11.03 -2.38
C TYR A 224 32.31 -10.77 -0.89
N LEU A 225 33.47 -11.19 -0.37
CA LEU A 225 33.84 -11.11 1.05
C LEU A 225 34.79 -9.96 1.39
N SER A 226 35.09 -9.05 0.45
CA SER A 226 35.93 -7.90 0.78
C SER A 226 35.20 -6.98 1.76
N LYS A 227 35.67 -7.02 3.00
CA LYS A 227 35.21 -6.28 4.19
C LYS A 227 35.36 -4.78 3.98
N HIS A 228 34.47 -4.16 3.23
CA HIS A 228 34.36 -2.71 3.22
C HIS A 228 33.37 -2.28 4.29
N GLU A 229 33.74 -1.24 5.04
CA GLU A 229 32.94 -0.67 6.14
C GLU A 229 31.64 -0.11 5.58
N VAL A 230 30.60 -0.94 5.55
CA VAL A 230 29.23 -0.47 5.36
C VAL A 230 28.88 0.41 6.57
N PRO A 231 28.42 1.66 6.38
CA PRO A 231 28.03 2.53 7.50
C PRO A 231 27.11 1.78 8.48
N GLU A 232 27.31 1.98 9.79
CA GLU A 232 26.60 1.22 10.83
C GLU A 232 25.07 1.29 10.65
N MET A 233 24.61 2.45 10.21
CA MET A 233 23.23 2.75 9.82
C MET A 233 22.69 1.79 8.76
N VAL A 234 23.44 1.55 7.69
CA VAL A 234 23.05 0.67 6.58
C VAL A 234 23.11 -0.79 7.04
N ARG A 235 24.08 -1.14 7.90
CA ARG A 235 24.15 -2.47 8.53
C ARG A 235 22.88 -2.76 9.36
N LYS A 236 22.35 -1.76 10.08
CA LYS A 236 21.06 -1.88 10.82
C LYS A 236 19.87 -2.08 9.89
N ALA A 237 19.92 -1.59 8.65
CA ALA A 237 18.85 -1.75 7.65
C ALA A 237 18.79 -3.16 7.01
N GLY A 238 19.77 -4.04 7.27
CA GLY A 238 19.71 -5.45 6.87
C GLY A 238 19.76 -5.69 5.35
N LEU A 239 20.37 -4.78 4.58
CA LEU A 239 20.43 -4.90 3.12
C LEU A 239 21.44 -5.98 2.68
N PRO A 240 21.12 -6.78 1.64
CA PRO A 240 22.06 -7.73 1.08
C PRO A 240 23.25 -7.01 0.43
N LEU A 241 24.44 -7.57 0.65
CA LEU A 241 25.72 -7.11 0.12
C LEU A 241 25.77 -7.31 -1.41
N LEU A 242 26.17 -6.28 -2.17
CA LEU A 242 26.20 -6.27 -3.65
C LEU A 242 27.64 -6.44 -4.19
N GLN A 243 27.77 -6.84 -5.46
CA GLN A 243 28.97 -7.48 -6.04
C GLN A 243 29.98 -6.49 -6.64
N HIS A 244 31.26 -6.56 -6.25
CA HIS A 244 32.39 -5.82 -6.86
C HIS A 244 32.61 -6.28 -8.30
N ILE A 245 32.73 -5.34 -9.26
CA ILE A 245 33.15 -5.66 -10.63
C ILE A 245 34.34 -4.77 -11.02
N PRO A 246 35.56 -5.32 -11.11
CA PRO A 246 36.72 -4.56 -11.54
C PRO A 246 36.69 -4.35 -13.06
N PHE A 247 37.20 -3.21 -13.55
CA PHE A 247 37.09 -2.82 -14.96
C PHE A 247 37.87 -3.74 -15.92
N ASN A 248 38.99 -4.31 -15.46
CA ASN A 248 39.77 -5.30 -16.22
C ASN A 248 39.03 -6.62 -16.45
N ALA A 249 37.85 -6.79 -15.84
CA ALA A 249 37.05 -7.98 -15.99
C ALA A 249 36.00 -7.89 -17.10
N ILE A 250 35.90 -6.75 -17.81
CA ILE A 250 35.05 -6.62 -18.99
C ILE A 250 35.69 -7.42 -20.13
N LEU A 251 34.88 -8.25 -20.80
CA LEU A 251 35.33 -9.16 -21.84
C LEU A 251 34.63 -8.85 -23.16
N GLU A 252 35.33 -9.12 -24.27
CA GLU A 252 34.74 -9.07 -25.60
C GLU A 252 33.97 -10.35 -25.88
N LYS A 253 32.88 -10.25 -26.66
CA LYS A 253 32.16 -11.42 -27.18
C LYS A 253 33.13 -12.25 -28.01
N GLN A 254 33.17 -13.55 -27.75
CA GLN A 254 33.91 -14.52 -28.56
C GLN A 254 32.95 -15.62 -29.01
N THR A 255 33.13 -16.01 -30.27
CA THR A 255 32.36 -17.05 -30.95
C THR A 255 33.34 -18.12 -31.41
N THR A 256 32.98 -19.38 -31.20
CA THR A 256 33.73 -20.53 -31.69
C THR A 256 33.49 -20.78 -33.18
N ASP A 257 34.37 -21.56 -33.82
CA ASP A 257 34.24 -21.91 -35.24
C ASP A 257 32.92 -22.65 -35.57
N ASP A 258 32.31 -23.30 -34.57
CA ASP A 258 31.00 -23.98 -34.68
C ASP A 258 29.80 -23.10 -34.31
N GLY A 259 29.99 -21.78 -34.13
CA GLY A 259 28.92 -20.81 -33.97
C GLY A 259 28.35 -20.72 -32.56
N HIS A 260 29.17 -20.88 -31.53
CA HIS A 260 28.74 -20.76 -30.14
C HIS A 260 29.46 -19.63 -29.42
N PHE A 261 28.76 -18.91 -28.56
CA PHE A 261 29.42 -18.03 -27.60
C PHE A 261 30.26 -18.86 -26.64
N PHE A 262 31.52 -18.48 -26.45
CA PHE A 262 32.42 -19.12 -25.50
C PHE A 262 33.49 -18.15 -25.05
N ILE A 263 33.77 -18.09 -23.75
CA ILE A 263 34.92 -17.35 -23.21
C ILE A 263 35.93 -18.37 -22.68
N PRO A 264 37.11 -18.52 -23.29
CA PRO A 264 38.15 -19.40 -22.77
C PRO A 264 38.51 -19.06 -21.33
N GLU A 265 38.76 -20.09 -20.51
CA GLU A 265 39.04 -19.91 -19.09
C GLU A 265 40.29 -19.06 -18.82
N GLU A 266 41.31 -19.16 -19.66
CA GLU A 266 42.52 -18.32 -19.60
C GLU A 266 42.19 -16.81 -19.53
N LYS A 267 41.18 -16.37 -20.28
CA LYS A 267 40.70 -14.97 -20.26
C LYS A 267 40.00 -14.60 -18.96
N ILE A 268 39.44 -15.58 -18.27
CA ILE A 268 38.78 -15.41 -16.98
C ILE A 268 39.83 -15.43 -15.86
N MET A 269 40.80 -16.36 -15.91
CA MET A 269 41.87 -16.51 -14.94
C MET A 269 42.87 -15.34 -14.93
N ASP A 270 43.16 -14.75 -16.10
CA ASP A 270 44.07 -13.60 -16.25
C ASP A 270 43.66 -12.39 -15.39
N ILE A 271 42.40 -12.32 -14.94
CA ILE A 271 41.87 -11.19 -14.19
C ILE A 271 42.47 -11.11 -12.77
N ASN A 272 42.80 -12.25 -12.14
CA ASN A 272 43.34 -12.31 -10.77
C ASN A 272 44.40 -13.42 -10.52
N GLY A 273 44.78 -14.20 -11.53
CA GLY A 273 45.86 -15.21 -11.43
C GLY A 273 45.57 -16.41 -10.52
N GLN A 274 44.32 -16.62 -10.08
CA GLN A 274 43.91 -17.78 -9.29
C GLN A 274 42.76 -18.52 -9.99
N ALA A 275 42.79 -19.85 -9.99
CA ALA A 275 41.86 -20.69 -10.74
C ALA A 275 40.45 -20.82 -10.12
N VAL A 276 40.20 -20.31 -8.91
CA VAL A 276 39.08 -20.80 -8.09
C VAL A 276 37.97 -19.76 -7.94
N ASN A 277 36.76 -20.11 -8.43
CA ASN A 277 35.48 -19.41 -8.24
C ASN A 277 35.24 -18.13 -9.06
N HIS A 278 35.54 -18.10 -10.35
CA HIS A 278 35.08 -17.01 -11.19
C HIS A 278 33.64 -17.21 -11.65
N HIS A 279 32.87 -16.11 -11.73
CA HIS A 279 31.57 -16.09 -12.40
C HIS A 279 31.68 -15.28 -13.68
N LEU A 280 31.31 -15.87 -14.81
CA LEU A 280 31.10 -15.17 -16.08
C LEU A 280 29.68 -14.60 -16.08
N HIS A 281 29.51 -13.33 -16.40
CA HIS A 281 28.24 -12.62 -16.45
C HIS A 281 27.99 -12.07 -17.85
N LEU A 282 26.75 -12.24 -18.33
CA LEU A 282 26.26 -11.68 -19.58
C LEU A 282 25.01 -10.87 -19.29
N ARG A 283 25.01 -9.58 -19.65
CA ARG A 283 23.88 -8.67 -19.42
C ARG A 283 23.44 -8.01 -20.72
N ASN A 284 22.14 -8.03 -21.01
CA ASN A 284 21.55 -7.30 -22.12
C ASN A 284 20.30 -6.58 -21.62
N PHE A 285 20.40 -5.27 -21.39
CA PHE A 285 19.33 -4.45 -20.85
C PHE A 285 18.86 -3.45 -21.89
N LYS A 286 17.58 -3.53 -22.22
CA LYS A 286 16.86 -2.65 -23.14
C LYS A 286 15.37 -2.97 -23.05
N PRO A 287 14.48 -2.07 -23.50
CA PRO A 287 13.10 -2.46 -23.79
C PRO A 287 13.06 -3.57 -24.85
N PHE A 288 12.57 -4.76 -24.49
CA PHE A 288 12.35 -5.86 -25.44
C PHE A 288 10.95 -5.84 -26.07
N GLY A 289 10.05 -4.99 -25.57
CA GLY A 289 8.72 -4.78 -26.12
C GLY A 289 7.73 -5.92 -25.86
N VAL A 290 8.03 -6.84 -24.94
CA VAL A 290 7.15 -7.97 -24.60
C VAL A 290 6.94 -8.06 -23.09
N ASP A 291 5.70 -8.30 -22.68
CA ASP A 291 5.35 -8.54 -21.28
C ASP A 291 5.74 -9.97 -20.87
N MET A 292 6.34 -10.12 -19.68
CA MET A 292 6.76 -11.44 -19.17
C MET A 292 5.60 -12.44 -19.12
N GLN A 293 4.36 -12.01 -18.85
CA GLN A 293 3.17 -12.88 -18.80
C GLN A 293 2.68 -13.35 -20.18
N ASN A 294 3.26 -12.83 -21.26
CA ASN A 294 2.93 -13.19 -22.63
C ASN A 294 4.21 -13.49 -23.43
N ALA A 295 5.23 -14.04 -22.77
CA ALA A 295 6.52 -14.30 -23.36
C ALA A 295 6.97 -15.75 -23.19
N LEU A 296 7.72 -16.22 -24.18
CA LEU A 296 8.54 -17.43 -24.10
C LEU A 296 10.01 -17.04 -24.28
N PHE A 297 10.75 -17.09 -23.18
CA PHE A 297 12.20 -16.98 -23.19
C PHE A 297 12.84 -18.37 -23.29
N SER A 298 13.92 -18.49 -24.08
CA SER A 298 14.73 -19.69 -24.17
C SER A 298 16.22 -19.38 -24.28
N ILE A 299 17.04 -20.09 -23.53
CA ILE A 299 18.51 -20.12 -23.67
C ILE A 299 18.98 -21.55 -23.78
N ARG A 300 19.91 -21.82 -24.70
CA ARG A 300 20.56 -23.13 -24.81
C ARG A 300 22.05 -23.01 -24.50
N PHE A 301 22.51 -23.73 -23.48
CA PHE A 301 23.89 -23.66 -23.03
C PHE A 301 24.40 -25.02 -22.53
N LYS A 302 25.72 -25.16 -22.44
CA LYS A 302 26.40 -26.23 -21.71
C LYS A 302 27.56 -25.67 -20.89
N ASP A 303 27.82 -26.31 -19.77
CA ASP A 303 29.05 -26.13 -19.00
C ASP A 303 30.23 -26.59 -19.86
N ASP A 304 31.34 -25.86 -19.80
CA ASP A 304 32.60 -26.42 -20.27
C ASP A 304 33.10 -27.43 -19.23
N ASP A 305 33.50 -28.62 -19.67
CA ASP A 305 33.89 -29.70 -18.76
C ASP A 305 35.34 -29.48 -18.30
N PHE A 306 35.59 -28.38 -17.61
CA PHE A 306 36.92 -28.06 -17.11
C PHE A 306 37.26 -28.86 -15.85
N GLY A 307 38.51 -29.37 -15.82
CA GLY A 307 39.06 -30.29 -14.84
C GLY A 307 39.40 -29.67 -13.49
N GLU A 308 39.32 -30.52 -12.46
CA GLU A 308 39.99 -30.41 -11.15
C GLU A 308 40.18 -28.98 -10.56
N GLY A 309 39.09 -28.23 -10.35
CA GLY A 309 39.20 -26.94 -9.63
C GLY A 309 37.89 -26.25 -9.26
N ILE A 310 36.87 -26.34 -10.11
CA ILE A 310 35.54 -25.75 -9.85
C ILE A 310 34.67 -26.75 -9.08
N ASN A 311 34.52 -26.52 -7.78
CA ASN A 311 33.54 -27.25 -6.98
C ASN A 311 32.13 -26.69 -7.26
N CYS A 312 31.17 -27.55 -7.58
CA CYS A 312 29.78 -27.18 -7.87
C CYS A 312 29.61 -26.23 -9.07
N SER A 313 29.44 -26.77 -10.27
CA SER A 313 28.96 -25.99 -11.42
C SER A 313 27.61 -25.35 -11.08
N GLU A 314 27.47 -24.07 -11.43
CA GLU A 314 26.31 -23.23 -11.14
C GLU A 314 26.00 -22.39 -12.39
N ALA A 315 24.72 -22.27 -12.73
CA ALA A 315 24.25 -21.46 -13.85
C ALA A 315 22.99 -20.72 -13.42
N ALA A 316 22.86 -19.45 -13.78
CA ALA A 316 21.70 -18.65 -13.45
C ALA A 316 21.17 -17.91 -14.67
N VAL A 317 19.84 -17.88 -14.75
CA VAL A 317 19.08 -17.23 -15.80
C VAL A 317 18.09 -16.29 -15.16
N TYR A 318 18.20 -14.99 -15.45
CA TYR A 318 17.35 -13.94 -14.92
C TYR A 318 16.75 -13.09 -16.03
N LEU A 319 15.44 -12.86 -15.93
CA LEU A 319 14.67 -11.90 -16.68
C LEU A 319 14.26 -10.78 -15.74
N HIS A 320 14.75 -9.58 -16.02
CA HIS A 320 14.43 -8.37 -15.27
C HIS A 320 13.23 -7.70 -15.93
N CYS A 321 12.12 -7.58 -15.21
CA CYS A 321 10.89 -6.98 -15.70
C CYS A 321 10.62 -5.66 -14.98
N GLU A 322 9.71 -4.83 -15.49
CA GLU A 322 9.36 -3.53 -14.89
C GLU A 322 8.97 -3.60 -13.41
N HIS A 323 8.32 -4.71 -13.05
CA HIS A 323 7.70 -4.97 -11.76
C HIS A 323 8.17 -6.31 -11.16
N GLY A 324 9.48 -6.52 -11.13
CA GLY A 324 10.13 -7.65 -10.45
C GLY A 324 10.88 -8.57 -11.39
N ASP A 325 11.60 -9.53 -10.81
CA ASP A 325 12.45 -10.43 -11.60
C ASP A 325 11.83 -11.83 -11.66
N VAL A 326 12.07 -12.53 -12.77
CA VAL A 326 11.85 -13.97 -12.89
C VAL A 326 13.20 -14.62 -13.13
N GLY A 327 13.65 -15.48 -12.22
CA GLY A 327 14.97 -16.07 -12.35
C GLY A 327 15.18 -17.36 -11.57
N PHE A 328 16.08 -18.17 -12.11
CA PHE A 328 16.41 -19.48 -11.61
C PHE A 328 17.91 -19.66 -11.60
N LYS A 329 18.42 -20.20 -10.50
CA LYS A 329 19.80 -20.66 -10.40
C LYS A 329 19.83 -22.17 -10.21
N PHE A 330 20.45 -22.81 -11.17
CA PHE A 330 20.67 -24.23 -11.28
C PHE A 330 22.03 -24.60 -10.69
N ALA A 331 22.12 -25.84 -10.23
CA ALA A 331 23.36 -26.42 -9.75
C ALA A 331 23.46 -27.89 -10.18
N GLN A 332 24.67 -28.43 -10.18
CA GLN A 332 24.87 -29.87 -10.37
C GLN A 332 24.42 -30.67 -9.14
N LYS A 333 24.30 -31.99 -9.29
CA LYS A 333 23.94 -32.91 -8.20
C LYS A 333 24.94 -32.83 -7.04
N GLY A 334 24.44 -32.80 -5.81
CA GLY A 334 25.25 -32.64 -4.59
C GLY A 334 25.52 -31.17 -4.21
N CYS A 335 24.99 -30.22 -4.98
CA CYS A 335 25.18 -28.78 -4.80
C CYS A 335 23.85 -28.04 -4.57
N GLU A 336 22.83 -28.73 -4.05
CA GLU A 336 21.45 -28.29 -3.86
C GLU A 336 21.36 -26.98 -3.07
N ARG A 337 22.26 -26.81 -2.09
CA ARG A 337 22.38 -25.61 -1.26
C ARG A 337 22.49 -24.32 -2.08
N TYR A 338 23.12 -24.36 -3.25
CA TYR A 338 23.45 -23.19 -4.07
C TYR A 338 22.34 -22.78 -5.02
N THR A 339 21.29 -23.58 -5.16
CA THR A 339 20.12 -23.25 -5.98
C THR A 339 19.34 -22.09 -5.39
N HIS A 340 18.66 -21.33 -6.24
CA HIS A 340 17.62 -20.38 -5.81
C HIS A 340 16.63 -20.10 -6.91
N ARG A 341 15.48 -19.57 -6.52
CA ARG A 341 14.44 -19.08 -7.41
C ARG A 341 14.00 -17.70 -6.97
N ARG A 342 13.75 -16.82 -7.93
CA ARG A 342 13.01 -15.58 -7.74
C ARG A 342 11.82 -15.53 -8.70
N ILE A 343 10.63 -15.28 -8.17
CA ILE A 343 9.41 -14.98 -8.94
C ILE A 343 8.81 -13.72 -8.32
N GLY A 344 9.12 -12.57 -8.91
CA GLY A 344 8.77 -11.28 -8.34
C GLY A 344 9.46 -11.05 -7.01
N ASP A 345 8.66 -10.76 -5.98
CA ASP A 345 9.13 -10.61 -4.60
C ASP A 345 9.35 -11.96 -3.88
N ASP A 346 8.85 -13.08 -4.40
CA ASP A 346 9.03 -14.40 -3.79
C ASP A 346 10.40 -15.00 -4.14
N PHE A 347 11.31 -14.94 -3.16
CA PHE A 347 12.63 -15.53 -3.24
C PHE A 347 12.74 -16.79 -2.36
N LYS A 348 13.22 -17.88 -2.96
CA LYS A 348 13.55 -19.13 -2.25
C LYS A 348 15.01 -19.50 -2.51
N ALA A 349 15.70 -19.95 -1.47
CA ALA A 349 17.09 -20.41 -1.56
C ALA A 349 17.19 -21.87 -1.11
N GLY A 350 17.98 -22.67 -1.83
CA GLY A 350 18.12 -24.12 -1.61
C GLY A 350 18.64 -24.49 -0.23
N ARG A 351 19.36 -23.58 0.45
CA ARG A 351 19.80 -23.77 1.84
C ARG A 351 18.66 -23.93 2.86
N VAL A 352 17.44 -23.49 2.54
CA VAL A 352 16.28 -23.45 3.47
C VAL A 352 14.97 -23.84 2.78
N SER A 353 15.00 -24.33 1.55
CA SER A 353 13.81 -24.68 0.77
C SER A 353 14.15 -25.83 -0.18
N ASP A 354 13.18 -26.73 -0.39
CA ASP A 354 13.31 -27.77 -1.40
C ASP A 354 13.22 -27.14 -2.80
N LEU A 355 14.35 -27.17 -3.50
CA LEU A 355 14.50 -26.69 -4.87
C LEU A 355 15.22 -27.77 -5.71
N ASP A 356 15.06 -29.04 -5.38
CA ASP A 356 15.78 -30.15 -6.02
C ASP A 356 15.47 -30.27 -7.52
N TYR A 357 14.33 -29.72 -7.96
CA TYR A 357 14.01 -29.58 -9.38
C TYR A 357 14.96 -28.66 -10.14
N LEU A 358 15.75 -27.82 -9.47
CA LEU A 358 16.79 -26.98 -10.09
C LEU A 358 18.14 -27.69 -10.22
N ILE A 359 18.21 -28.98 -9.84
CA ILE A 359 19.40 -29.80 -10.07
C ILE A 359 19.41 -30.30 -11.50
N LEU A 360 20.36 -29.80 -12.28
CA LEU A 360 20.48 -30.08 -13.69
C LEU A 360 21.90 -30.52 -14.04
N ASN A 361 21.99 -31.51 -14.92
CA ASN A 361 23.22 -31.83 -15.62
C ASN A 361 23.22 -31.10 -16.97
N TYR A 362 24.09 -30.10 -17.09
CA TYR A 362 24.32 -29.32 -18.30
C TYR A 362 25.77 -29.45 -18.81
N LYS A 363 26.44 -30.59 -18.54
CA LYS A 363 27.67 -30.99 -19.28
C LYS A 363 27.42 -31.22 -20.77
N GLN A 364 26.17 -31.50 -21.12
CA GLN A 364 25.66 -31.48 -22.49
C GLN A 364 24.71 -30.30 -22.66
N PHE A 365 24.49 -29.85 -23.90
CA PHE A 365 23.58 -28.74 -24.18
C PHE A 365 22.18 -29.01 -23.60
N ARG A 366 21.71 -28.07 -22.80
CA ARG A 366 20.34 -28.03 -22.26
C ARG A 366 19.66 -26.77 -22.72
N THR A 367 18.37 -26.86 -23.03
CA THR A 367 17.53 -25.69 -23.27
C THR A 367 16.74 -25.38 -22.01
N ILE A 368 17.00 -24.22 -21.42
CA ILE A 368 16.20 -23.66 -20.33
C ILE A 368 15.21 -22.69 -20.93
N SER A 369 13.93 -22.81 -20.58
CA SER A 369 12.91 -21.88 -21.02
C SER A 369 12.02 -21.41 -19.89
N VAL A 370 11.59 -20.16 -19.97
CA VAL A 370 10.64 -19.56 -19.04
C VAL A 370 9.48 -19.04 -19.86
N ARG A 371 8.30 -19.58 -19.59
CA ARG A 371 7.05 -19.18 -20.23
C ARG A 371 6.18 -18.43 -19.23
N GLY A 372 5.78 -17.21 -19.53
CA GLY A 372 4.65 -16.59 -18.85
C GLY A 372 3.38 -16.76 -19.67
N SER A 373 2.28 -17.06 -18.99
CA SER A 373 0.95 -17.16 -19.60
C SER A 373 -0.10 -16.73 -18.59
N GLY A 374 -0.55 -15.49 -18.67
CA GLY A 374 -1.50 -14.91 -17.72
C GLY A 374 -0.93 -14.92 -16.29
N ASP A 375 -1.64 -15.55 -15.37
CA ASP A 375 -1.26 -15.61 -13.94
C ASP A 375 -0.31 -16.78 -13.61
N GLU A 376 0.40 -17.32 -14.60
CA GLU A 376 1.34 -18.43 -14.42
C GLU A 376 2.69 -18.13 -15.07
N VAL A 377 3.76 -18.47 -14.33
CA VAL A 377 5.14 -18.57 -14.85
C VAL A 377 5.59 -20.01 -14.77
N THR A 378 6.01 -20.56 -15.90
CA THR A 378 6.38 -21.97 -16.05
C THR A 378 7.82 -22.11 -16.50
N LEU A 379 8.61 -22.88 -15.74
CA LEU A 379 9.96 -23.28 -16.07
C LEU A 379 9.92 -24.58 -16.87
N LEU A 380 10.56 -24.58 -18.03
CA LEU A 380 10.75 -25.75 -18.88
C LEU A 380 12.23 -26.07 -19.06
N VAL A 381 12.54 -27.36 -19.15
CA VAL A 381 13.87 -27.86 -19.50
C VAL A 381 13.73 -28.85 -20.64
N ASP A 382 14.45 -28.60 -21.73
CA ASP A 382 14.39 -29.35 -22.99
C ASP A 382 12.94 -29.54 -23.50
N GLY A 383 12.15 -28.46 -23.41
CA GLY A 383 10.76 -28.44 -23.84
C GLY A 383 9.77 -29.14 -22.90
N LYS A 384 10.23 -29.75 -21.80
CA LYS A 384 9.35 -30.38 -20.80
C LYS A 384 9.12 -29.43 -19.63
N GLU A 385 7.86 -29.29 -19.23
CA GLU A 385 7.50 -28.52 -18.04
C GLU A 385 8.10 -29.17 -16.79
N LEU A 386 8.85 -28.37 -16.03
CA LEU A 386 9.54 -28.80 -14.82
C LEU A 386 8.81 -28.30 -13.58
N LYS A 387 8.37 -27.03 -13.60
CA LYS A 387 7.63 -26.43 -12.50
C LYS A 387 6.85 -25.20 -12.95
N SER A 388 5.62 -25.05 -12.45
CA SER A 388 4.79 -23.86 -12.65
C SER A 388 4.56 -23.11 -11.34
N PHE A 389 4.42 -21.79 -11.45
CA PHE A 389 4.23 -20.88 -10.32
C PHE A 389 3.05 -19.95 -10.62
N SER A 390 2.03 -19.99 -9.77
CA SER A 390 0.95 -19.00 -9.84
C SER A 390 1.44 -17.66 -9.32
N VAL A 391 1.20 -16.60 -10.08
CA VAL A 391 1.63 -15.23 -9.79
C VAL A 391 0.42 -14.31 -9.73
N GLN A 392 0.34 -13.50 -8.68
CA GLN A 392 -0.71 -12.49 -8.52
C GLN A 392 -0.25 -11.12 -9.03
N GLN A 393 1.07 -10.93 -9.14
CA GLN A 393 1.65 -9.67 -9.61
C GLN A 393 1.77 -9.65 -11.14
N GLN A 394 1.61 -8.45 -11.69
CA GLN A 394 1.91 -8.13 -13.09
C GLN A 394 3.39 -7.76 -13.18
N PHE A 395 4.14 -8.44 -14.04
CA PHE A 395 5.58 -8.22 -14.19
C PHE A 395 5.93 -7.05 -15.12
N GLY A 396 5.04 -6.75 -16.08
CA GLY A 396 5.28 -5.75 -17.11
C GLY A 396 6.30 -6.22 -18.15
N GLU A 397 6.82 -5.26 -18.90
CA GLU A 397 7.77 -5.51 -19.98
C GLU A 397 9.07 -6.15 -19.45
N ILE A 398 9.61 -7.11 -20.19
CA ILE A 398 10.98 -7.60 -19.98
C ILE A 398 11.93 -6.48 -20.42
N ARG A 399 12.77 -6.03 -19.49
CA ARG A 399 13.73 -4.91 -19.65
C ARG A 399 15.19 -5.35 -19.60
N GLY A 400 15.45 -6.61 -19.24
CA GLY A 400 16.81 -7.11 -19.15
C GLY A 400 16.90 -8.62 -19.09
N MET A 401 17.97 -9.14 -19.69
CA MET A 401 18.41 -10.51 -19.54
C MET A 401 19.76 -10.51 -18.83
N HIS A 402 19.88 -11.28 -17.76
CA HIS A 402 21.12 -11.46 -17.04
C HIS A 402 21.38 -12.94 -16.83
N PHE A 403 22.49 -13.41 -17.40
CA PHE A 403 22.99 -14.77 -17.17
C PHE A 403 24.28 -14.69 -16.41
N TRP A 404 24.49 -15.67 -15.54
CA TRP A 404 25.83 -15.89 -15.01
C TRP A 404 26.12 -17.36 -14.80
N PHE A 405 27.38 -17.72 -15.01
CA PHE A 405 27.88 -19.08 -15.00
C PHE A 405 29.12 -19.12 -14.14
N LYS A 406 29.29 -20.17 -13.35
CA LYS A 406 30.54 -20.39 -12.61
C LYS A 406 31.55 -21.03 -13.55
N GLY A 407 32.62 -20.29 -13.87
CA GLY A 407 33.59 -20.70 -14.88
C GLY A 407 33.18 -20.33 -16.31
N SER A 408 33.67 -21.10 -17.27
CA SER A 408 33.35 -20.95 -18.69
C SER A 408 32.07 -21.69 -19.09
N THR A 409 31.41 -21.24 -20.15
CA THR A 409 30.21 -21.88 -20.70
C THR A 409 30.15 -21.68 -22.20
N TYR A 410 29.49 -22.61 -22.88
CA TYR A 410 29.04 -22.44 -24.25
C TYR A 410 27.58 -22.01 -24.26
N ILE A 411 27.25 -20.94 -24.98
CA ILE A 411 25.86 -20.56 -25.27
C ILE A 411 25.64 -20.70 -26.77
N ASP A 412 24.65 -21.51 -27.12
CA ASP A 412 24.24 -21.76 -28.50
C ASP A 412 23.31 -20.65 -28.98
N TYR A 413 22.22 -20.40 -28.25
CA TYR A 413 21.32 -19.29 -28.59
C TYR A 413 20.62 -18.70 -27.37
N VAL A 414 20.13 -17.48 -27.56
CA VAL A 414 19.17 -16.79 -26.68
C VAL A 414 18.03 -16.29 -27.53
N ARG A 415 16.80 -16.68 -27.18
CA ARG A 415 15.58 -16.34 -27.91
C ARG A 415 14.52 -15.82 -26.95
N LEU A 416 13.76 -14.84 -27.42
CA LEU A 416 12.57 -14.33 -26.77
C LEU A 416 11.48 -14.21 -27.83
N ALA A 417 10.35 -14.85 -27.57
CA ALA A 417 9.15 -14.77 -28.38
C ALA A 417 7.98 -14.24 -27.55
N ASP A 418 7.00 -13.67 -28.23
CA ASP A 418 5.69 -13.36 -27.63
C ASP A 418 4.78 -14.60 -27.59
N ASN A 419 3.54 -14.40 -27.16
CA ASN A 419 2.51 -15.43 -27.04
C ASN A 419 1.95 -15.92 -28.39
N GLU A 420 2.20 -15.20 -29.48
CA GLU A 420 1.89 -15.61 -30.86
C GLU A 420 3.03 -16.45 -31.47
N GLY A 421 4.15 -16.57 -30.75
CA GLY A 421 5.35 -17.28 -31.18
C GLY A 421 6.24 -16.47 -32.12
N GLN A 422 5.99 -15.16 -32.26
CA GLN A 422 6.86 -14.27 -33.02
C GLN A 422 8.12 -13.98 -32.21
N LEU A 423 9.29 -14.18 -32.82
CA LEU A 423 10.57 -13.82 -32.21
C LEU A 423 10.70 -12.30 -32.11
N VAL A 424 10.77 -11.79 -30.88
CA VAL A 424 11.03 -10.37 -30.58
C VAL A 424 12.52 -10.11 -30.36
N PHE A 425 13.28 -11.13 -29.98
CA PHE A 425 14.74 -11.11 -29.90
C PHE A 425 15.32 -12.49 -30.18
N SER A 426 16.42 -12.52 -30.93
CA SER A 426 17.19 -13.74 -31.19
C SER A 426 18.67 -13.37 -31.27
N GLU A 427 19.51 -14.21 -30.68
CA GLU A 427 20.95 -14.19 -30.81
C GLU A 427 21.42 -15.65 -30.94
N GLU A 428 21.97 -16.00 -32.09
CA GLU A 428 22.50 -17.34 -32.39
C GLU A 428 24.01 -17.43 -32.19
N PHE A 429 24.66 -16.30 -31.85
CA PHE A 429 26.12 -16.19 -31.64
C PHE A 429 27.00 -16.66 -32.81
N GLU A 430 26.46 -16.83 -34.02
CA GLU A 430 27.17 -17.11 -35.28
C GLU A 430 28.13 -15.99 -35.73
#